data_AF-A0A8J7AHQ5-F1
#
_entry.id   AF-A0A8J7AHQ5-F1
#
_cell.length_a   1.000
_cell.length_b   1.000
_cell.length_c   1.000
_cell.angle_alpha   90.00
_cell.angle_beta   90.00
_cell.angle_gamma   90.00
#
_symmetry.space_group_name_H-M   'P 1'
#
loop_
_entity.id
_entity.type
_entity.pdbx_description
1 polymer ?
#
loop_
_entity_poly.entity_id
_entity_poly.type
_entity_poly.pdbx_seq_one_letter_code
_entity_poly.pdbx_strand_id
1 'polypeptide(L)'
;MSEKYYNPSLRQVPRSAKAPILPSSGNSSILHWLEDIGRLRSRDVVETIPDEAENEEISDLMGNDDSFEDDDDNDVAIEDDD
;
A
#
# COMPACT_ATOMS: atom_id res chain seq x y z
N MET A 1 -21.56 35.35 23.41
CA MET A 1 -20.76 34.47 24.28
C MET A 1 -20.73 33.11 23.61
N SER A 2 -19.56 32.61 23.18
CA SER A 2 -19.48 31.36 22.42
C SER A 2 -19.53 30.18 23.39
N GLU A 3 -20.60 29.38 23.31
CA GLU A 3 -20.74 28.12 24.04
C GLU A 3 -19.54 27.22 23.68
N LYS A 4 -18.67 26.90 24.65
CA LYS A 4 -17.56 25.98 24.39
C LYS A 4 -18.12 24.57 24.24
N TYR A 5 -18.30 24.13 23.00
CA TYR A 5 -18.64 22.75 22.67
C TYR A 5 -17.56 21.80 23.23
N TYR A 6 -17.93 20.99 24.22
CA TYR A 6 -17.01 20.02 24.83
C TYR A 6 -16.92 18.78 23.96
N ASN A 7 -15.76 18.58 23.33
CA ASN A 7 -15.49 17.39 22.53
C ASN A 7 -14.76 16.34 23.40
N PRO A 8 -15.40 15.21 23.74
CA PRO A 8 -14.81 14.19 24.61
C PRO A 8 -13.59 13.48 24.00
N SER A 9 -13.36 13.62 22.69
CA SER A 9 -12.20 13.06 21.99
C SER A 9 -10.96 13.94 22.08
N LEU A 10 -11.09 15.22 22.43
CA LEU A 10 -9.94 16.14 22.54
C LEU A 10 -9.29 16.04 23.91
N ARG A 11 -7.96 15.93 23.92
CA ARG A 11 -7.13 15.92 25.12
C ARG A 11 -6.20 17.12 25.10
N GLN A 12 -6.17 17.90 26.18
CA GLN A 12 -5.22 19.00 26.34
C GLN A 12 -4.00 18.51 27.11
N VAL A 13 -2.81 18.71 26.56
CA VAL A 13 -1.53 18.30 27.19
C VAL A 13 -0.61 19.53 27.32
N PRO A 14 0.04 19.76 28.48
CA PRO A 14 0.97 20.88 28.65
C PRO A 14 2.17 20.77 27.71
N ARG A 15 2.62 21.90 27.16
CA ARG A 15 3.74 21.94 26.19
C ARG A 15 5.08 21.47 26.80
N SER A 16 5.28 21.68 28.10
CA SER A 16 6.48 21.22 28.82
C SER A 16 6.37 19.78 29.32
N ALA A 17 5.22 19.12 29.14
CA ALA A 17 5.07 17.73 29.53
C ALA A 17 5.81 16.83 28.52
N LYS A 18 6.47 15.80 29.03
CA LYS A 18 7.06 14.76 28.18
C LYS A 18 5.94 13.99 27.48
N ALA A 19 6.22 13.53 26.27
CA ALA A 19 5.28 12.68 25.54
C ALA A 19 4.95 11.42 26.37
N PRO A 20 3.67 11.01 26.43
CA PRO A 20 3.32 9.76 27.10
C PRO A 20 3.98 8.60 26.35
N ILE A 21 4.61 7.70 27.10
CA ILE A 21 5.12 6.45 26.54
C ILE A 21 3.91 5.59 26.25
N LEU A 22 3.65 5.33 24.97
CA LEU A 22 2.63 4.35 24.61
C LEU A 22 3.10 2.99 25.16
N PRO A 23 2.25 2.26 25.89
CA PRO A 23 2.61 0.91 26.28
C PRO A 23 2.93 0.16 24.99
N SER A 24 4.07 -0.52 24.95
CA SER A 24 4.33 -1.48 23.88
C SER A 24 3.13 -2.40 23.91
N SER A 25 2.30 -2.31 22.88
CA SER A 25 1.18 -3.21 22.74
C SER A 25 1.84 -4.57 22.63
N GLY A 26 1.87 -5.31 23.75
CA GLY A 26 2.40 -6.67 23.84
C GLY A 26 1.51 -7.64 23.09
N ASN A 27 0.91 -7.14 22.00
CA ASN A 27 0.09 -7.84 21.06
C ASN A 27 0.93 -9.04 20.67
N SER A 28 0.42 -10.20 21.05
CA SER A 28 0.51 -11.43 20.27
C SER A 28 1.12 -11.13 18.92
N SER A 29 2.31 -11.66 18.66
CA SER A 29 2.90 -11.65 17.31
C SER A 29 1.78 -11.81 16.28
N ILE A 30 1.81 -11.07 15.17
CA ILE A 30 0.76 -11.18 14.14
C ILE A 30 0.47 -12.66 13.79
N LEU A 31 1.49 -13.52 13.87
CA LEU A 31 1.37 -14.97 13.73
C LEU A 31 0.48 -15.61 14.82
N HIS A 32 0.70 -15.25 16.08
CA HIS A 32 -0.12 -15.70 17.20
C HIS A 32 -1.56 -15.17 17.12
N TRP A 33 -1.75 -13.93 16.68
CA TRP A 33 -3.10 -13.39 16.43
C TRP A 33 -3.79 -14.15 15.29
N LEU A 34 -3.08 -14.43 14.19
CA LEU A 34 -3.60 -15.21 13.07
C LEU A 34 -3.90 -16.67 13.46
N GLU A 35 -3.11 -17.26 14.36
CA GLU A 35 -3.34 -18.60 14.93
C GLU A 35 -4.58 -18.62 15.83
N ASP A 36 -4.73 -17.64 16.74
CA ASP A 36 -5.86 -17.52 17.67
C ASP A 36 -7.20 -17.39 16.93
N ILE A 37 -7.26 -16.60 15.85
CA ILE A 37 -8.46 -16.46 15.02
C ILE A 37 -8.62 -17.59 13.99
N GLY A 38 -7.76 -18.62 14.02
CA GLY A 38 -7.80 -19.78 13.13
C GLY A 38 -7.52 -19.47 11.65
N ARG A 39 -6.93 -18.30 11.36
CA ARG A 39 -6.56 -17.89 9.99
C ARG A 39 -5.16 -18.30 9.58
N LEU A 40 -4.31 -18.73 10.52
CA LEU A 40 -3.03 -19.36 10.24
C LEU A 40 -3.21 -20.88 10.30
N ARG A 41 -3.08 -21.57 9.16
CA ARG A 41 -2.99 -23.04 9.10
C ARG A 41 -1.72 -23.44 8.37
N SER A 42 -1.11 -24.54 8.80
CA SER A 42 -0.01 -25.17 8.08
C SER A 42 -0.46 -25.49 6.66
N ARG A 43 0.37 -25.15 5.68
CA ARG A 43 0.15 -25.57 4.30
C ARG A 43 0.36 -27.08 4.24
N ASP A 44 -0.55 -27.82 3.60
CA ASP A 44 -0.24 -29.18 3.19
C ASP A 44 0.98 -29.13 2.26
N VAL A 45 1.87 -30.11 2.37
CA VAL A 45 3.02 -30.24 1.47
C VAL A 45 2.46 -30.52 0.08
N VAL A 46 2.20 -29.45 -0.67
CA VAL A 46 1.98 -29.53 -2.11
C VAL A 46 3.35 -29.92 -2.66
N GLU A 47 3.44 -31.14 -3.22
CA GLU A 47 4.52 -31.45 -4.15
C GLU A 47 4.59 -30.28 -5.12
N THR A 48 5.71 -29.56 -5.13
CA THR A 48 5.95 -28.49 -6.07
C THR A 48 5.91 -29.12 -7.46
N ILE A 49 4.75 -29.09 -8.09
CA ILE A 49 4.63 -29.36 -9.52
C ILE A 49 5.51 -28.28 -10.14
N PRO A 50 6.62 -28.64 -10.81
CA PRO A 50 7.45 -27.65 -11.48
C PRO A 50 6.55 -26.88 -12.44
N ASP A 51 6.73 -25.56 -12.51
CA ASP A 51 5.95 -24.69 -13.39
C ASP A 51 5.90 -25.31 -14.79
N GLU A 52 4.75 -25.91 -15.14
CA GLU A 52 4.51 -26.47 -16.46
C GLU A 52 4.62 -25.31 -17.45
N ALA A 53 5.35 -25.53 -18.52
CA ALA A 53 5.81 -24.54 -19.48
C ALA A 53 4.67 -23.97 -20.33
N GLU A 54 3.76 -23.20 -19.73
CA GLU A 54 2.54 -22.70 -20.38
C GLU A 54 2.51 -21.16 -20.46
N ASN A 55 3.67 -20.51 -20.58
CA ASN A 55 3.75 -19.05 -20.75
C ASN A 55 3.82 -18.61 -22.23
N GLU A 56 3.81 -19.55 -23.18
CA GLU A 56 3.92 -19.23 -24.62
C GLU A 56 2.59 -18.70 -25.18
N GLU A 57 1.43 -19.16 -24.70
CA GLU A 57 0.11 -18.72 -25.21
C GLU A 57 -0.24 -17.26 -24.86
N ILE A 58 0.23 -16.74 -23.71
CA ILE A 58 -0.05 -15.35 -23.31
C ILE A 58 0.74 -14.35 -24.15
N SER A 59 1.94 -14.74 -24.63
CA SER A 59 2.80 -13.89 -25.44
C SER A 59 2.21 -13.61 -26.82
N ASP A 60 1.46 -14.56 -27.38
CA ASP A 60 0.76 -14.39 -28.66
C ASP A 60 -0.49 -13.51 -28.54
N LEU A 61 -1.02 -13.34 -27.32
CA LEU A 61 -2.20 -12.52 -27.05
C LEU A 61 -1.86 -11.03 -26.85
N MET A 62 -0.61 -10.71 -26.51
CA MET A 62 -0.13 -9.33 -26.41
C MET A 62 0.20 -8.82 -27.82
N GLY A 63 -0.64 -7.93 -28.35
CA GLY A 63 -0.36 -7.24 -29.61
C GLY A 63 0.99 -6.52 -29.55
N ASN A 64 1.75 -6.54 -30.65
CA ASN A 64 3.07 -5.94 -30.78
C ASN A 64 3.05 -4.44 -30.40
N ASP A 65 3.60 -4.09 -29.24
CA ASP A 65 3.58 -2.75 -28.62
C ASP A 65 4.58 -1.74 -29.24
N ASP A 66 5.06 -1.99 -30.46
CA ASP A 66 6.11 -1.16 -31.10
C ASP A 66 5.60 -0.37 -32.33
N SER A 67 4.32 0.01 -32.37
CA SER A 67 3.85 1.04 -33.33
C SER A 67 3.07 2.13 -32.63
N PHE A 68 3.74 2.81 -31.71
CA PHE A 68 3.53 4.24 -31.57
C PHE A 68 4.42 4.91 -32.60
N GLU A 69 3.84 5.28 -33.75
CA GLU A 69 4.48 6.27 -34.61
C GLU A 69 4.61 7.54 -33.76
N ASP A 70 5.85 7.95 -33.47
CA ASP A 70 6.17 9.25 -32.90
C ASP A 70 5.91 10.29 -34.01
N ASP A 71 4.62 10.56 -34.24
CA ASP A 71 4.19 11.59 -35.17
C ASP A 71 4.52 12.93 -34.52
N ASP A 72 5.55 13.53 -35.09
CA ASP A 72 6.18 14.82 -34.86
C ASP A 72 5.16 15.97 -34.88
N ASP A 73 4.38 16.10 -33.81
CA ASP A 73 3.41 17.18 -33.63
C ASP A 73 3.58 17.84 -32.26
N ASN A 74 4.43 18.86 -32.21
CA ASN A 74 4.00 20.26 -31.98
C ASN A 74 5.12 21.08 -31.31
N ASP A 75 5.79 21.91 -32.12
CA ASP A 75 6.53 23.09 -31.72
C ASP A 75 5.70 23.96 -30.74
N VAL A 76 5.87 23.77 -29.43
CA VAL A 76 5.41 24.74 -28.42
C VAL A 76 6.60 25.59 -27.99
N ALA A 77 6.93 26.57 -28.84
CA ALA A 77 7.75 27.70 -28.43
C ALA A 77 6.91 28.62 -27.53
N ILE A 78 7.07 28.49 -26.21
CA ILE A 78 6.66 29.52 -25.24
C ILE A 78 7.78 29.69 -24.22
N GLU A 79 8.75 30.52 -24.56
CA GLU A 79 9.51 31.29 -23.57
C GLU A 79 9.21 32.77 -23.84
N ASP A 80 8.31 33.31 -23.01
CA ASP A 80 8.02 34.73 -22.87
C ASP A 80 8.92 35.23 -21.72
N ASP A 81 10.04 35.88 -22.04
CA ASP A 81 10.92 36.56 -21.07
C ASP A 81 11.55 37.81 -21.72
N ASP A 82 10.85 38.95 -21.58
CA ASP A 82 11.31 40.34 -21.27
C ASP A 82 10.36 41.44 -21.78
#